data_AF-A0A1C6BJ80-F1
#
_entry.id   AF-A0A1C6BJ80-F1
#
_cell.length_a   1.000
_cell.length_b   1.000
_cell.length_c   1.000
_cell.angle_alpha   90.00
_cell.angle_beta   90.00
_cell.angle_gamma   90.00
#
_symmetry.space_group_name_H-M   'P 1'
#
loop_
_entity.id
_entity.type
_entity.pdbx_description
1 polymer ?
#
loop_
_entity_poly.entity_id
_entity_poly.type
_entity_poly.pdbx_seq_one_letter_code
_entity_poly.pdbx_strand_id
1 'polypeptide(L)'
;MKKTPSKINNMRCDDINDYEFENLLEEDLLDIENFLDSYVVKKVDEEKVDLTIEKLRNYMSQSTSEDLVVNKNTYLINKIKTNIELMKIQFMVFNKMYIIVSLILTLGGLIGTIKYNLNPYVYSYTISPIPVLLGFVEILRGKEEGVWELELSYKFSFREIVFAKLIMIGITSISISLFISFILSNTYSEVNLLKLINTSLIPICFISTVSLLAASIYRSMNSIALSTGIWIICSNMVDSNTFKNIANVSNLKLFAILAILGVLTIISLKVFYKKSINFTDYKKFDF
;
A
#
# COMPACT_ATOMS: atom_id res chain seq x y z
N MET A 1 1.92 7.71 -61.88
CA MET A 1 2.05 6.31 -61.38
C MET A 1 2.49 5.45 -62.55
N LYS A 2 3.56 4.67 -62.52
CA LYS A 2 4.03 3.77 -61.47
C LYS A 2 5.55 3.87 -61.28
N LYS A 3 5.98 4.08 -60.04
CA LYS A 3 7.36 3.92 -59.56
C LYS A 3 7.67 2.42 -59.59
N THR A 4 8.75 2.02 -60.25
CA THR A 4 9.37 0.71 -60.05
C THR A 4 10.19 0.76 -58.75
N PRO A 5 10.09 -0.28 -57.90
CA PRO A 5 10.64 -0.23 -56.54
C PRO A 5 12.15 -0.46 -56.56
N SER A 6 12.86 0.34 -55.76
CA SER A 6 14.21 0.08 -55.31
C SER A 6 14.27 -1.31 -54.69
N LYS A 7 15.16 -2.18 -55.22
CA LYS A 7 15.55 -3.41 -54.53
C LYS A 7 16.25 -3.00 -53.23
N ILE A 8 15.50 -3.04 -52.13
CA ILE A 8 16.05 -3.08 -50.79
C ILE A 8 16.80 -4.41 -50.72
N ASN A 9 18.13 -4.34 -50.72
CA ASN A 9 18.94 -5.51 -50.39
C ASN A 9 18.61 -5.86 -48.94
N ASN A 10 17.78 -6.88 -48.76
CA ASN A 10 17.65 -7.59 -47.49
C ASN A 10 19.04 -8.19 -47.20
N MET A 11 19.84 -7.51 -46.38
CA MET A 11 20.95 -8.15 -45.69
C MET A 11 20.34 -9.13 -44.69
N ARG A 12 20.14 -10.34 -45.19
CA ARG A 12 19.75 -11.49 -44.40
C ARG A 12 21.03 -11.90 -43.68
N CYS A 13 21.07 -11.74 -42.36
CA CYS A 13 22.16 -12.22 -41.50
C CYS A 13 22.07 -13.76 -41.41
N ASP A 14 22.32 -14.42 -42.54
CA ASP A 14 22.39 -15.87 -42.65
C ASP A 14 23.84 -16.22 -43.02
N ASP A 15 24.80 -15.92 -42.13
CA ASP A 15 26.01 -16.73 -41.95
C ASP A 15 26.80 -16.24 -40.72
N ILE A 16 26.76 -17.02 -39.65
CA ILE A 16 27.42 -16.75 -38.36
C ILE A 16 28.92 -17.12 -38.39
N ASN A 17 29.44 -17.54 -39.55
CA ASN A 17 30.85 -17.90 -39.78
C ASN A 17 31.47 -17.11 -40.94
N ASP A 18 31.01 -15.88 -41.17
CA ASP A 18 31.60 -15.04 -42.19
C ASP A 18 32.91 -14.46 -41.64
N TYR A 19 34.02 -15.17 -41.88
CA TYR A 19 35.38 -14.74 -41.52
C TYR A 19 35.67 -13.31 -42.01
N GLU A 20 34.97 -12.85 -43.05
CA GLU A 20 35.05 -11.47 -43.57
C GLU A 20 34.43 -10.45 -42.60
N PHE A 21 33.34 -10.77 -41.90
CA PHE A 21 32.73 -9.91 -40.89
C PHE A 21 33.55 -9.84 -39.60
N GLU A 22 34.12 -10.97 -39.15
CA GLU A 22 35.01 -10.97 -37.98
C GLU A 22 36.27 -10.13 -38.21
N ASN A 23 36.86 -10.22 -39.41
CA ASN A 23 38.02 -9.42 -39.78
C ASN A 23 37.70 -7.91 -39.84
N LEU A 24 36.54 -7.54 -40.39
CA LEU A 24 36.09 -6.13 -40.42
C LEU A 24 35.82 -5.59 -39.01
N LEU A 25 35.28 -6.42 -38.11
CA LEU A 25 35.04 -6.06 -36.72
C LEU A 25 36.36 -5.89 -35.94
N GLU A 26 37.34 -6.77 -36.17
CA GLU A 26 38.68 -6.62 -35.59
C GLU A 26 39.41 -5.36 -36.08
N GLU A 27 39.26 -5.01 -37.36
CA GLU A 27 39.85 -3.81 -37.94
C GLU A 27 39.21 -2.53 -37.36
N ASP A 28 37.88 -2.48 -37.23
CA ASP A 28 37.16 -1.38 -36.57
C ASP A 28 37.53 -1.26 -35.07
N LEU A 29 37.71 -2.38 -34.37
CA LEU A 29 38.12 -2.39 -32.96
C LEU A 29 39.56 -1.91 -32.78
N LEU A 30 40.48 -2.28 -33.68
CA LEU A 30 41.86 -1.79 -33.71
C LEU A 30 41.92 -0.28 -33.95
N ASP A 31 41.08 0.24 -34.84
CA ASP A 31 41.00 1.68 -35.09
C ASP A 31 40.47 2.45 -33.86
N ILE A 32 39.49 1.89 -33.15
CA ILE A 32 38.99 2.45 -31.88
C ILE A 32 40.07 2.40 -30.79
N GLU A 33 40.79 1.29 -30.67
CA GLU A 33 41.87 1.12 -29.70
C GLU A 33 43.00 2.14 -29.96
N ASN A 34 43.44 2.25 -31.22
CA ASN A 34 44.42 3.25 -31.64
C ASN A 34 43.93 4.70 -31.40
N PHE A 35 42.65 4.97 -31.63
CA PHE A 35 42.06 6.27 -31.34
C PHE A 35 42.05 6.57 -29.83
N LEU A 36 41.70 5.60 -28.99
CA LEU A 36 41.67 5.75 -27.53
C LEU A 36 43.08 5.90 -26.95
N ASP A 37 44.06 5.15 -27.47
CA ASP A 37 45.46 5.25 -27.05
C ASP A 37 46.11 6.57 -27.46
N SER A 38 45.74 7.10 -28.63
CA SER A 38 46.16 8.45 -29.07
C SER A 38 45.38 9.57 -28.38
N TYR A 39 44.27 9.26 -27.71
CA TYR A 39 43.46 10.24 -27.00
C TYR A 39 44.10 10.64 -25.67
N VAL A 40 45.04 11.58 -25.74
CA VAL A 40 45.62 12.21 -24.56
C VAL A 40 44.59 13.14 -23.93
N VAL A 41 43.89 12.66 -22.89
CA VAL A 41 43.00 13.48 -22.07
C VAL A 41 43.84 14.62 -21.49
N LYS A 42 43.56 15.87 -21.91
CA LYS A 42 44.15 17.05 -21.30
C LYS A 42 43.79 17.04 -19.81
N LYS A 43 44.77 16.77 -18.95
CA LYS A 43 44.62 16.93 -17.51
C LYS A 43 44.19 18.37 -17.26
N VAL A 44 43.00 18.52 -16.71
CA VAL A 44 42.49 19.82 -16.31
C VAL A 44 43.33 20.27 -15.12
N ASP A 45 43.76 21.52 -15.17
CA ASP A 45 44.47 22.19 -14.10
C ASP A 45 43.60 22.19 -12.83
N GLU A 46 44.06 21.51 -11.78
CA GLU A 46 43.32 21.35 -10.52
C GLU A 46 42.98 22.71 -9.90
N GLU A 47 43.83 23.71 -10.09
CA GLU A 47 43.61 25.07 -9.58
C GLU A 47 42.39 25.73 -10.26
N LYS A 48 42.17 25.44 -11.56
CA LYS A 48 40.98 25.91 -12.29
C LYS A 48 39.72 25.16 -11.88
N VAL A 49 39.85 23.89 -11.50
CA VAL A 49 38.74 23.10 -10.95
C VAL A 49 38.30 23.71 -9.64
N ASP A 50 39.22 23.99 -8.73
CA ASP A 50 38.94 24.58 -7.42
C ASP A 50 38.35 25.99 -7.53
N LEU A 51 38.89 26.83 -8.41
CA LEU A 51 38.32 28.16 -8.70
C LEU A 51 36.90 28.07 -9.26
N THR A 52 36.62 27.06 -10.09
CA THR A 52 35.28 26.84 -10.64
C THR A 52 34.31 26.36 -9.55
N ILE A 53 34.77 25.48 -8.66
CA ILE A 53 34.00 25.01 -7.50
C ILE A 53 33.68 26.18 -6.58
N GLU A 54 34.64 27.05 -6.28
CA GLU A 54 34.44 28.21 -5.40
C GLU A 54 33.48 29.23 -6.01
N LYS A 55 33.61 29.49 -7.32
CA LYS A 55 32.69 30.36 -8.06
C LYS A 55 31.27 29.78 -8.08
N LEU A 56 31.11 28.47 -8.25
CA LEU A 56 29.82 27.78 -8.21
C LEU A 56 29.23 27.72 -6.81
N ARG A 57 30.06 27.64 -5.76
CA ARG A 57 29.63 27.65 -4.36
C ARG A 57 28.88 28.94 -4.00
N ASN A 58 29.22 30.06 -4.64
CA ASN A 58 28.51 31.33 -4.47
C ASN A 58 27.12 31.36 -5.12
N TYR A 59 26.86 30.49 -6.10
CA TYR A 59 25.52 30.31 -6.70
C TYR A 59 24.72 29.19 -6.01
N MET A 60 25.38 28.38 -5.19
CA MET A 60 24.72 27.40 -4.33
C MET A 60 24.05 28.13 -3.17
N SER A 61 22.77 27.87 -2.91
CA SER A 61 22.11 28.54 -1.80
C SER A 61 22.76 28.12 -0.48
N GLN A 62 23.33 29.09 0.23
CA GLN A 62 23.78 28.91 1.60
C GLN A 62 22.52 28.91 2.46
N SER A 63 21.92 27.74 2.68
CA SER A 63 20.72 27.64 3.49
C SER A 63 21.05 27.98 4.95
N THR A 64 20.73 29.20 5.35
CA THR A 64 20.73 29.67 6.74
C THR A 64 19.84 28.75 7.59
N SER A 65 20.24 28.46 8.83
CA SER A 65 19.56 27.49 9.70
C SER A 65 18.07 27.78 9.94
N GLU A 66 17.66 29.05 9.83
CA GLU A 66 16.27 29.48 9.95
C GLU A 66 15.44 29.19 8.68
N ASP A 67 16.03 29.36 7.49
CA ASP A 67 15.41 28.97 6.21
C ASP A 67 15.20 27.46 6.13
N LEU A 68 16.09 26.66 6.72
CA LEU A 68 15.93 25.21 6.79
C LEU A 68 14.70 24.79 7.61
N VAL A 69 14.37 25.50 8.70
CA VAL A 69 13.23 25.15 9.57
C VAL A 69 11.90 25.57 8.92
N VAL A 70 11.84 26.79 8.35
CA VAL A 70 10.66 27.27 7.61
C VAL A 70 10.41 26.43 6.36
N ASN A 71 11.47 26.08 5.63
CA ASN A 71 11.38 25.22 4.45
C ASN A 71 11.00 23.78 4.82
N LYS A 72 11.44 23.26 5.98
CA LYS A 72 11.05 21.93 6.47
C LYS A 72 9.56 21.85 6.81
N ASN A 73 9.00 22.86 7.49
CA ASN A 73 7.55 22.89 7.78
C ASN A 73 6.73 23.05 6.49
N THR A 74 7.17 23.92 5.58
CA THR A 74 6.52 24.12 4.28
C THR A 74 6.58 22.84 3.43
N TYR A 75 7.72 22.14 3.46
CA TYR A 75 7.89 20.84 2.83
C TYR A 75 6.97 19.78 3.43
N LEU A 76 6.84 19.70 4.76
CA LEU A 76 5.93 18.75 5.41
C LEU A 76 4.47 19.04 5.06
N ILE A 77 4.05 20.31 5.05
CA ILE A 77 2.68 20.70 4.66
C ILE A 77 2.43 20.35 3.19
N ASN A 78 3.38 20.65 2.30
CA ASN A 78 3.27 20.28 0.89
C ASN A 78 3.24 18.77 0.69
N LYS A 79 3.99 18.01 1.51
CA LYS A 79 3.98 16.55 1.51
C LYS A 79 2.64 15.98 2.01
N ILE A 80 2.06 16.56 3.06
CA ILE A 80 0.73 16.19 3.54
C ILE A 80 -0.33 16.51 2.48
N LYS A 81 -0.25 17.69 1.85
CA LYS A 81 -1.18 18.11 0.79
C LYS A 81 -1.12 17.15 -0.40
N THR A 82 0.07 16.81 -0.87
CA THR A 82 0.25 15.83 -1.96
C THR A 82 -0.25 14.45 -1.57
N ASN A 83 -0.05 14.01 -0.32
CA ASN A 83 -0.63 12.75 0.19
C ASN A 83 -2.17 12.78 0.28
N ILE A 84 -2.77 13.94 0.59
CA ILE A 84 -4.23 14.11 0.58
C ILE A 84 -4.76 14.07 -0.86
N GLU A 85 -4.08 14.71 -1.80
CA GLU A 85 -4.41 14.64 -3.23
C GLU A 85 -4.35 13.20 -3.75
N LEU A 86 -3.31 12.46 -3.36
CA LEU A 86 -3.20 11.03 -3.58
C LEU A 86 -4.42 10.27 -3.06
N MET A 87 -4.81 10.53 -1.82
CA MET A 87 -5.93 9.85 -1.19
C MET A 87 -7.26 10.16 -1.90
N LYS A 88 -7.44 11.39 -2.40
CA LYS A 88 -8.60 11.76 -3.23
C LYS A 88 -8.63 11.02 -4.57
N ILE A 89 -7.50 10.94 -5.25
CA ILE A 89 -7.38 10.19 -6.51
C ILE A 89 -7.68 8.71 -6.25
N GLN A 90 -7.07 8.14 -5.21
CA GLN A 90 -7.30 6.76 -4.83
C GLN A 90 -8.76 6.52 -4.46
N PHE A 91 -9.44 7.44 -3.76
CA PHE A 91 -10.87 7.32 -3.48
C PHE A 91 -11.73 7.31 -4.76
N MET A 92 -11.36 8.12 -5.75
CA MET A 92 -12.10 8.19 -7.02
C MET A 92 -11.92 6.92 -7.87
N VAL A 93 -10.73 6.32 -7.82
CA VAL A 93 -10.38 5.09 -8.55
C VAL A 93 -10.70 3.82 -7.74
N PHE A 94 -10.92 3.96 -6.43
CA PHE A 94 -11.21 2.84 -5.53
C PHE A 94 -12.41 2.05 -6.03
N ASN A 95 -12.36 0.73 -5.87
CA ASN A 95 -13.42 -0.13 -6.39
C ASN A 95 -14.73 0.16 -5.64
N LYS A 96 -15.66 0.83 -6.32
CA LYS A 96 -16.99 1.14 -5.77
C LYS A 96 -17.74 -0.12 -5.34
N MET A 97 -17.44 -1.27 -5.96
CA MET A 97 -18.03 -2.56 -5.59
C MET A 97 -17.67 -2.98 -4.17
N TYR A 98 -16.47 -2.67 -3.67
CA TYR A 98 -16.10 -2.96 -2.29
C TYR A 98 -17.04 -2.26 -1.31
N ILE A 99 -17.30 -0.97 -1.53
CA ILE A 99 -18.16 -0.18 -0.64
C ILE A 99 -19.58 -0.75 -0.67
N ILE A 100 -20.09 -1.02 -1.87
CA ILE A 100 -21.44 -1.57 -2.06
C ILE A 100 -21.59 -2.93 -1.39
N VAL A 101 -20.66 -3.87 -1.62
CA VAL A 101 -20.70 -5.21 -1.05
C VAL A 101 -20.55 -5.18 0.47
N SER A 102 -19.63 -4.35 1.00
CA SER A 102 -19.45 -4.17 2.44
C SER A 102 -20.72 -3.62 3.11
N LEU A 103 -21.37 -2.66 2.46
CA LEU A 103 -22.61 -2.04 2.95
C LEU A 103 -23.78 -3.03 2.91
N ILE A 104 -23.91 -3.81 1.83
CA ILE A 104 -24.94 -4.85 1.70
C ILE A 104 -24.77 -5.94 2.77
N LEU A 105 -23.56 -6.47 2.96
CA LEU A 105 -23.33 -7.52 3.97
C LEU A 105 -23.62 -7.03 5.39
N THR A 106 -23.16 -5.82 5.71
CA THR A 106 -23.33 -5.26 7.05
C THR A 106 -24.78 -4.90 7.35
N LEU A 107 -25.50 -4.31 6.38
CA LEU A 107 -26.94 -4.05 6.49
C LEU A 107 -27.79 -5.33 6.55
N GLY A 108 -27.45 -6.34 5.75
CA GLY A 108 -28.14 -7.64 5.79
C GLY A 108 -28.10 -8.26 7.19
N GLY A 109 -26.93 -8.19 7.83
CA GLY A 109 -26.79 -8.60 9.21
C GLY A 109 -27.56 -7.73 10.22
N LEU A 110 -27.62 -6.41 10.00
CA LEU A 110 -28.36 -5.49 10.85
C LEU A 110 -29.86 -5.83 10.84
N ILE A 111 -30.42 -6.01 9.65
CA ILE A 111 -31.82 -6.39 9.46
C ILE A 111 -32.10 -7.74 10.13
N GLY A 112 -31.20 -8.72 9.98
CA GLY A 112 -31.30 -10.00 10.67
C GLY A 112 -31.34 -9.84 12.20
N THR A 113 -30.47 -9.01 12.75
CA THR A 113 -30.39 -8.77 14.20
C THR A 113 -31.70 -8.17 14.75
N ILE A 114 -32.25 -7.17 14.06
CA ILE A 114 -33.51 -6.53 14.46
C ILE A 114 -34.68 -7.52 14.33
N LYS A 115 -34.77 -8.26 13.21
CA LYS A 115 -35.89 -9.19 12.94
C LYS A 115 -35.93 -10.38 13.89
N TYR A 116 -34.76 -10.93 14.23
CA TYR A 116 -34.63 -12.10 15.11
C TYR A 116 -34.37 -11.73 16.57
N ASN A 117 -34.40 -10.43 16.90
CA ASN A 117 -34.13 -9.91 18.24
C ASN A 117 -32.83 -10.46 18.87
N LEU A 118 -31.77 -10.52 18.06
CA LEU A 118 -30.47 -11.02 18.51
C LEU A 118 -29.77 -10.00 19.39
N ASN A 119 -28.84 -10.46 20.22
CA ASN A 119 -28.08 -9.57 21.08
C ASN A 119 -27.24 -8.58 20.24
N PRO A 120 -27.43 -7.25 20.40
CA PRO A 120 -26.78 -6.22 19.60
C PRO A 120 -25.25 -6.22 19.73
N TYR A 121 -24.72 -6.64 20.89
CA TYR A 121 -23.29 -6.77 21.12
C TYR A 121 -22.68 -7.95 20.34
N VAL A 122 -23.42 -9.06 20.20
CA VAL A 122 -22.98 -10.23 19.41
C VAL A 122 -22.90 -9.86 17.94
N TYR A 123 -23.94 -9.20 17.42
CA TYR A 123 -23.94 -8.70 16.06
C TYR A 123 -22.79 -7.71 15.81
N SER A 124 -22.63 -6.72 16.68
CA SER A 124 -21.59 -5.71 16.55
C SER A 124 -20.19 -6.34 16.52
N TYR A 125 -19.95 -7.36 17.36
CA TYR A 125 -18.66 -8.05 17.39
C TYR A 125 -18.39 -8.88 16.12
N THR A 126 -19.40 -9.59 15.63
CA THR A 126 -19.26 -10.52 14.51
C THR A 126 -19.20 -9.83 13.17
N ILE A 127 -20.05 -8.82 12.93
CA ILE A 127 -20.24 -8.23 11.59
C ILE A 127 -19.30 -7.05 11.31
N SER A 128 -18.82 -6.36 12.35
CA SER A 128 -17.90 -5.22 12.20
C SER A 128 -16.59 -5.48 11.45
N PRO A 129 -15.91 -6.64 11.56
CA PRO A 129 -14.65 -6.88 10.83
C PRO A 129 -14.82 -7.21 9.34
N ILE A 130 -16.04 -7.44 8.84
CA ILE A 130 -16.29 -7.86 7.45
C ILE A 130 -15.76 -6.84 6.42
N PRO A 131 -16.02 -5.52 6.55
CA PRO A 131 -15.47 -4.53 5.63
C PRO A 131 -13.94 -4.53 5.59
N VAL A 132 -13.27 -4.79 6.72
CA VAL A 132 -11.80 -4.89 6.74
C VAL A 132 -11.33 -6.06 5.87
N LEU A 133 -11.93 -7.24 6.04
CA LEU A 133 -11.58 -8.44 5.29
C LEU A 133 -11.78 -8.24 3.78
N LEU A 134 -12.91 -7.65 3.38
CA LEU A 134 -13.18 -7.31 1.98
C LEU A 134 -12.19 -6.27 1.43
N GLY A 135 -11.77 -5.31 2.26
CA GLY A 135 -10.78 -4.31 1.86
C GLY A 135 -9.41 -4.93 1.60
N PHE A 136 -9.02 -5.94 2.38
CA PHE A 136 -7.78 -6.69 2.12
C PHE A 136 -7.80 -7.46 0.80
N VAL A 137 -8.96 -7.98 0.37
CA VAL A 137 -9.13 -8.58 -0.97
C VAL A 137 -8.77 -7.58 -2.05
N GLU A 138 -9.21 -6.34 -1.94
CA GLU A 138 -8.93 -5.31 -2.94
C GLU A 138 -7.44 -4.93 -3.00
N ILE A 139 -6.78 -4.84 -1.84
CA ILE A 139 -5.34 -4.55 -1.77
C ILE A 139 -4.54 -5.66 -2.47
N LEU A 140 -4.87 -6.92 -2.19
CA LEU A 140 -4.12 -8.06 -2.72
C LEU A 140 -4.43 -8.31 -4.20
N ARG A 141 -5.67 -8.09 -4.65
CA ARG A 141 -6.04 -8.17 -6.06
C ARG A 141 -5.26 -7.17 -6.92
N GLY A 142 -5.14 -5.92 -6.46
CA GLY A 142 -4.36 -4.89 -7.17
C GLY A 142 -2.86 -5.22 -7.27
N LYS A 143 -2.33 -6.07 -6.39
CA LYS A 143 -0.95 -6.55 -6.44
C LYS A 143 -0.76 -7.72 -7.43
N GLU A 144 -1.76 -8.59 -7.55
CA GLU A 144 -1.72 -9.79 -8.41
C GLU A 144 -1.99 -9.49 -9.89
N GLU A 145 -2.71 -8.40 -10.21
CA GLU A 145 -3.06 -8.00 -11.59
C GLU A 145 -1.88 -7.41 -12.41
N GLY A 146 -0.64 -7.47 -11.92
CA GLY A 146 0.55 -7.07 -12.69
C GLY A 146 0.70 -5.55 -12.92
N VAL A 147 -0.21 -4.73 -12.37
CA VAL A 147 -0.15 -3.25 -12.44
C VAL A 147 1.06 -2.68 -11.68
N TRP A 148 1.80 -3.52 -10.94
CA TRP A 148 3.03 -3.16 -10.23
C TRP A 148 4.05 -2.40 -11.11
N GLU A 149 4.27 -2.86 -12.34
CA GLU A 149 5.26 -2.27 -13.26
C GLU A 149 4.80 -0.93 -13.82
N LEU A 150 3.49 -0.78 -14.05
CA LEU A 150 2.89 0.48 -14.48
C LEU A 150 2.89 1.50 -13.32
N GLU A 151 2.62 1.06 -12.08
CA GLU A 151 2.64 1.90 -10.88
C GLU A 151 4.04 2.43 -10.53
N LEU A 152 5.11 1.71 -10.89
CA LEU A 152 6.51 2.16 -10.76
C LEU A 152 6.85 3.36 -11.66
N SER A 153 6.08 3.58 -12.73
CA SER A 153 6.25 4.71 -13.65
C SER A 153 5.53 5.99 -13.18
N TYR A 154 4.73 5.92 -12.10
CA TYR A 154 3.96 7.05 -11.61
C TYR A 154 4.75 7.95 -10.63
N LYS A 155 4.28 9.20 -10.51
CA LYS A 155 4.76 10.22 -9.55
C LYS A 155 4.78 9.75 -8.08
N PHE A 156 4.05 8.70 -7.75
CA PHE A 156 3.88 8.20 -6.38
C PHE A 156 4.33 6.75 -6.28
N SER A 157 4.98 6.40 -5.17
CA SER A 157 5.46 5.04 -4.95
C SER A 157 4.28 4.09 -4.71
N PHE A 158 4.35 2.86 -5.20
CA PHE A 158 3.42 1.77 -4.84
C PHE A 158 3.15 1.69 -3.33
N ARG A 159 4.17 1.97 -2.51
CA ARG A 159 4.09 2.05 -1.04
C ARG A 159 3.06 3.06 -0.56
N GLU A 160 3.05 4.24 -1.17
CA GLU A 160 2.16 5.33 -0.83
C GLU A 160 0.73 5.01 -1.28
N ILE A 161 0.58 4.33 -2.43
CA ILE A 161 -0.71 3.87 -2.96
C ILE A 161 -1.34 2.82 -2.03
N VAL A 162 -0.61 1.76 -1.67
CA VAL A 162 -1.11 0.71 -0.77
C VAL A 162 -1.44 1.28 0.61
N PHE A 163 -0.59 2.18 1.12
CA PHE A 163 -0.86 2.86 2.39
C PHE A 163 -2.13 3.72 2.31
N ALA A 164 -2.34 4.47 1.24
CA ALA A 164 -3.57 5.24 1.02
C ALA A 164 -4.80 4.32 0.96
N LYS A 165 -4.73 3.19 0.26
CA LYS A 165 -5.81 2.18 0.21
C LYS A 165 -6.12 1.61 1.60
N LEU A 166 -5.10 1.29 2.40
CA LEU A 166 -5.28 0.82 3.78
C LEU A 166 -5.98 1.85 4.67
N ILE A 167 -5.61 3.13 4.57
CA ILE A 167 -6.28 4.20 5.30
C ILE A 167 -7.74 4.31 4.87
N MET A 168 -8.01 4.25 3.56
CA MET A 168 -9.38 4.29 3.03
C MET A 168 -10.23 3.14 3.56
N ILE A 169 -9.71 1.92 3.58
CA ILE A 169 -10.39 0.74 4.14
C ILE A 169 -10.64 0.93 5.64
N GLY A 170 -9.66 1.45 6.39
CA GLY A 170 -9.82 1.73 7.81
C GLY A 170 -10.92 2.74 8.09
N ILE A 171 -10.91 3.89 7.40
CA ILE A 171 -11.92 4.94 7.56
C ILE A 171 -13.31 4.45 7.19
N THR A 172 -13.45 3.73 6.07
CA THR A 172 -14.75 3.20 5.61
C THR A 172 -15.29 2.17 6.60
N SER A 173 -14.45 1.24 7.07
CA SER A 173 -14.84 0.21 8.05
C SER A 173 -15.31 0.83 9.38
N ILE A 174 -14.56 1.80 9.89
CA ILE A 174 -14.91 2.52 11.13
C ILE A 174 -16.22 3.30 10.93
N SER A 175 -16.35 4.01 9.81
CA SER A 175 -17.55 4.81 9.51
C SER A 175 -18.81 3.94 9.44
N ILE A 176 -18.74 2.80 8.73
CA ILE A 176 -19.84 1.83 8.65
C ILE A 176 -20.20 1.30 10.05
N SER A 177 -19.19 0.94 10.84
CA SER A 177 -19.38 0.40 12.19
C SER A 177 -20.01 1.42 13.16
N LEU A 178 -19.60 2.69 13.08
CA LEU A 178 -20.20 3.79 13.85
C LEU A 178 -21.66 4.03 13.45
N PHE A 179 -21.95 4.07 12.16
CA PHE A 179 -23.31 4.26 11.65
C PHE A 179 -24.25 3.14 12.11
N ILE A 180 -23.78 1.90 12.04
CA ILE A 180 -24.50 0.72 12.53
C ILE A 180 -24.72 0.79 14.05
N SER A 181 -23.68 1.14 14.81
CA SER A 181 -23.78 1.26 16.27
C SER A 181 -24.81 2.32 16.67
N PHE A 182 -24.88 3.43 15.92
CA PHE A 182 -25.90 4.45 16.13
C PHE A 182 -27.32 3.94 15.89
N ILE A 183 -27.56 3.20 14.80
CA ILE A 183 -28.88 2.61 14.50
C ILE A 183 -29.30 1.61 15.60
N LEU A 184 -28.40 0.71 16.01
CA LEU A 184 -28.72 -0.27 17.03
C LEU A 184 -28.97 0.37 18.40
N SER A 185 -28.21 1.39 18.78
CA SER A 185 -28.45 2.11 20.05
C SER A 185 -29.80 2.83 20.08
N ASN A 186 -30.29 3.32 18.93
CA ASN A 186 -31.61 3.94 18.84
C ASN A 186 -32.74 2.90 18.84
N THR A 187 -32.46 1.69 18.34
CA THR A 187 -33.44 0.59 18.29
C THR A 187 -33.59 -0.09 19.65
N TYR A 188 -32.48 -0.22 20.39
CA TYR A 188 -32.43 -0.87 21.70
C TYR A 188 -32.11 0.13 22.80
N SER A 189 -33.14 0.59 23.53
CA SER A 189 -33.00 1.59 24.59
C SER A 189 -32.12 1.16 25.77
N GLU A 190 -31.86 -0.13 25.94
CA GLU A 190 -31.06 -0.69 27.04
C GLU A 190 -29.55 -0.74 26.73
N VAL A 191 -29.15 -0.38 25.50
CA VAL A 191 -27.77 -0.51 25.02
C VAL A 191 -27.04 0.81 25.15
N ASN A 192 -25.84 0.77 25.74
CA ASN A 192 -24.98 1.95 25.80
C ASN A 192 -24.20 2.09 24.48
N LEU A 193 -24.41 3.20 23.77
CA LEU A 193 -23.73 3.53 22.52
C LEU A 193 -22.20 3.39 22.62
N LEU A 194 -21.59 3.87 23.70
CA LEU A 194 -20.13 3.86 23.86
C LEU A 194 -19.59 2.42 24.00
N LYS A 195 -20.33 1.57 24.70
CA LYS A 195 -19.99 0.14 24.81
C LYS A 195 -20.13 -0.56 23.46
N LEU A 196 -21.16 -0.20 22.70
CA LEU A 196 -21.40 -0.79 21.38
C LEU A 196 -20.29 -0.43 20.40
N ILE A 197 -19.87 0.84 20.38
CA ILE A 197 -18.73 1.32 19.58
C ILE A 197 -17.43 0.60 19.98
N ASN A 198 -17.15 0.47 21.28
CA ASN A 198 -15.96 -0.25 21.71
C ASN A 198 -16.00 -1.73 21.32
N THR A 199 -17.16 -2.37 21.47
CA THR A 199 -17.37 -3.78 21.09
C THR A 199 -17.24 -4.00 19.58
N SER A 200 -17.52 -2.97 18.78
CA SER A 200 -17.42 -3.00 17.33
C SER A 200 -15.98 -2.77 16.84
N LEU A 201 -15.25 -1.86 17.48
CA LEU A 201 -13.89 -1.48 17.09
C LEU A 201 -12.84 -2.51 17.50
N ILE A 202 -13.00 -3.20 18.63
CA ILE A 202 -12.09 -4.26 19.09
C ILE A 202 -11.85 -5.34 18.02
N PRO A 203 -12.88 -6.00 17.46
CA PRO A 203 -12.69 -7.02 16.42
C PRO A 203 -12.17 -6.45 15.10
N ILE A 204 -12.52 -5.20 14.76
CA ILE A 204 -11.93 -4.49 13.59
C ILE A 204 -10.41 -4.37 13.76
N CYS A 205 -9.94 -3.90 14.92
CA CYS A 205 -8.51 -3.79 15.20
C CYS A 205 -7.84 -5.17 15.24
N PHE A 206 -8.46 -6.15 15.88
CA PHE A 206 -7.91 -7.50 15.95
C PHE A 206 -7.75 -8.13 14.56
N ILE A 207 -8.81 -8.14 13.74
CA ILE A 207 -8.75 -8.75 12.40
C ILE A 207 -7.84 -7.96 11.45
N SER A 208 -7.75 -6.64 11.58
CA SER A 208 -6.76 -5.87 10.81
C SER A 208 -5.32 -6.22 11.21
N THR A 209 -5.02 -6.46 12.50
CA THR A 209 -3.68 -6.94 12.89
C THR A 209 -3.34 -8.28 12.26
N VAL A 210 -4.27 -9.25 12.36
CA VAL A 210 -4.10 -10.59 11.80
C VAL A 210 -3.94 -10.53 10.29
N SER A 211 -4.77 -9.75 9.61
CA SER A 211 -4.73 -9.61 8.14
C SER A 211 -3.43 -8.96 7.66
N LEU A 212 -2.95 -7.92 8.34
CA LEU A 212 -1.66 -7.28 8.02
C LEU A 212 -0.49 -8.24 8.21
N LEU A 213 -0.48 -9.00 9.31
CA LEU A 213 0.55 -9.99 9.58
C LEU A 213 0.50 -11.14 8.57
N ALA A 214 -0.68 -11.67 8.30
CA ALA A 214 -0.88 -12.73 7.30
C ALA A 214 -0.43 -12.28 5.91
N ALA A 215 -0.83 -11.08 5.47
CA ALA A 215 -0.43 -10.51 4.18
C ALA A 215 1.07 -10.20 4.11
N SER A 216 1.73 -9.98 5.26
CA SER A 216 3.20 -9.80 5.31
C SER A 216 3.97 -11.10 5.14
N ILE A 217 3.35 -12.24 5.42
CA ILE A 217 3.95 -13.58 5.33
C ILE A 217 3.55 -14.23 4.00
N TYR A 218 2.25 -14.35 3.77
CA TYR A 218 1.64 -14.96 2.60
C TYR A 218 1.26 -13.84 1.63
N ARG A 219 2.11 -13.61 0.63
CA ARG A 219 2.01 -12.49 -0.32
C ARG A 219 0.87 -12.60 -1.35
N SER A 220 -0.10 -13.50 -1.13
CA SER A 220 -1.18 -13.86 -2.07
C SER A 220 -2.56 -13.83 -1.39
N MET A 221 -3.60 -14.02 -2.20
CA MET A 221 -5.00 -14.15 -1.76
C MET A 221 -5.20 -15.19 -0.62
N ASN A 222 -4.30 -16.17 -0.47
CA ASN A 222 -4.33 -17.14 0.62
C ASN A 222 -4.24 -16.50 2.02
N SER A 223 -3.61 -15.33 2.14
CA SER A 223 -3.55 -14.59 3.42
C SER A 223 -4.93 -14.15 3.90
N ILE A 224 -5.85 -13.82 2.98
CA ILE A 224 -7.23 -13.45 3.33
C ILE A 224 -8.00 -14.69 3.76
N ALA A 225 -7.83 -15.82 3.07
CA ALA A 225 -8.46 -17.08 3.48
C ALA A 225 -8.03 -17.49 4.91
N LEU A 226 -6.77 -17.24 5.27
CA LEU A 226 -6.30 -17.45 6.64
C LEU A 226 -6.93 -16.47 7.64
N SER A 227 -7.00 -15.17 7.30
CA SER A 227 -7.58 -14.18 8.22
C SER A 227 -9.10 -14.35 8.39
N THR A 228 -9.82 -14.73 7.34
CA THR A 228 -11.25 -15.08 7.42
C THR A 228 -11.46 -16.35 8.24
N GLY A 229 -10.61 -17.37 8.08
CA GLY A 229 -10.65 -18.58 8.89
C GLY A 229 -10.44 -18.31 10.38
N ILE A 230 -9.43 -17.51 10.72
CA ILE A 230 -9.17 -17.09 12.11
C ILE A 230 -10.36 -16.31 12.65
N TRP A 231 -10.93 -15.39 11.87
CA TRP A 231 -12.12 -14.64 12.27
C TRP A 231 -13.31 -15.55 12.57
N ILE A 232 -13.63 -16.51 11.70
CA ILE A 232 -14.75 -17.44 11.88
C ILE A 232 -14.56 -18.28 13.16
N ILE A 233 -13.35 -18.77 13.42
CA ILE A 233 -13.06 -19.51 14.66
C ILE A 233 -13.26 -18.58 15.87
N CYS A 234 -12.65 -17.39 15.84
CA CYS A 234 -12.77 -16.42 16.92
C CYS A 234 -14.20 -15.94 17.15
N SER A 235 -15.05 -15.84 16.13
CA SER A 235 -16.45 -15.44 16.30
C SER A 235 -17.29 -16.53 16.96
N ASN A 236 -16.99 -17.81 16.68
CA ASN A 236 -17.75 -18.94 17.21
C ASN A 236 -17.31 -19.35 18.63
N MET A 237 -16.08 -19.02 19.05
CA MET A 237 -15.59 -19.31 20.40
C MET A 237 -16.20 -18.41 21.50
N VAL A 238 -16.93 -17.35 21.12
CA VAL A 238 -17.41 -16.35 22.06
C VAL A 238 -18.86 -16.67 22.45
N ASP A 239 -19.04 -17.31 23.60
CA ASP A 239 -20.35 -17.72 24.11
C ASP A 239 -21.23 -16.53 24.54
N SER A 240 -22.55 -16.75 24.57
CA SER A 240 -23.53 -15.74 25.03
C SER A 240 -23.25 -15.19 26.44
N ASN A 241 -22.64 -15.99 27.32
CA ASN A 241 -22.23 -15.55 28.66
C ASN A 241 -21.07 -14.56 28.65
N THR A 242 -20.16 -14.67 27.70
CA THR A 242 -19.04 -13.72 27.57
C THR A 242 -19.54 -12.33 27.15
N PHE A 243 -20.59 -12.26 26.32
CA PHE A 243 -21.22 -10.99 25.95
C PHE A 243 -21.98 -10.33 27.10
N LYS A 244 -22.60 -11.11 27.99
CA LYS A 244 -23.16 -10.59 29.25
C LYS A 244 -22.06 -10.01 30.14
N ASN A 245 -20.90 -10.67 30.19
CA ASN A 245 -19.75 -10.13 30.93
C ASN A 245 -19.23 -8.84 30.30
N ILE A 246 -19.11 -8.76 28.97
CA ILE A 246 -18.72 -7.54 28.24
C ILE A 246 -19.67 -6.37 28.54
N ALA A 247 -20.98 -6.63 28.61
CA ALA A 247 -21.96 -5.62 28.98
C ALA A 247 -21.74 -5.08 30.41
N ASN A 248 -21.16 -5.87 31.31
CA ASN A 248 -20.85 -5.47 32.69
C ASN A 248 -19.44 -4.90 32.87
N VAL A 249 -18.55 -5.00 31.88
CA VAL A 249 -17.22 -4.42 31.94
C VAL A 249 -17.29 -2.89 31.91
N SER A 250 -16.45 -2.25 32.75
CA SER A 250 -16.27 -0.80 32.75
C SER A 250 -15.70 -0.30 31.41
N ASN A 251 -16.21 0.82 30.91
CA ASN A 251 -15.74 1.42 29.65
C ASN A 251 -14.22 1.64 29.60
N LEU A 252 -13.59 1.99 30.72
CA LEU A 252 -12.14 2.19 30.82
C LEU A 252 -11.32 0.95 30.42
N LYS A 253 -11.76 -0.25 30.82
CA LYS A 253 -11.08 -1.50 30.46
C LYS A 253 -11.20 -1.78 28.97
N LEU A 254 -12.37 -1.50 28.37
CA LEU A 254 -12.57 -1.66 26.93
C LEU A 254 -11.69 -0.68 26.13
N PHE A 255 -11.55 0.56 26.59
CA PHE A 255 -10.63 1.53 25.99
C PHE A 255 -9.16 1.11 26.11
N ALA A 256 -8.74 0.55 27.25
CA ALA A 256 -7.39 0.05 27.42
C ALA A 256 -7.07 -1.08 26.43
N ILE A 257 -8.00 -2.04 26.24
CA ILE A 257 -7.87 -3.12 25.25
C ILE A 257 -7.78 -2.54 23.84
N LEU A 258 -8.66 -1.60 23.51
CA LEU A 258 -8.67 -0.96 22.20
C LEU A 258 -7.36 -0.21 21.92
N ALA A 259 -6.80 0.49 22.92
CA ALA A 259 -5.52 1.18 22.81
C ALA A 259 -4.37 0.21 22.55
N ILE A 260 -4.33 -0.91 23.29
CA ILE A 260 -3.31 -1.96 23.08
C ILE A 260 -3.41 -2.54 21.66
N LEU A 261 -4.62 -2.86 21.21
CA LEU A 261 -4.86 -3.34 19.84
C LEU A 261 -4.49 -2.30 18.78
N GLY A 262 -4.76 -1.02 19.03
CA GLY A 262 -4.36 0.08 18.16
C GLY A 262 -2.83 0.24 18.04
N VAL A 263 -2.10 0.04 19.14
CA VAL A 263 -0.63 -0.01 19.08
C VAL A 263 -0.17 -1.22 18.28
N LEU A 264 -0.82 -2.38 18.46
CA LEU A 264 -0.50 -3.61 17.74
C LEU A 264 -0.77 -3.48 16.22
N THR A 265 -1.84 -2.81 15.80
CA THR A 265 -2.12 -2.52 14.38
C THR A 265 -1.05 -1.61 13.76
N ILE A 266 -0.55 -0.62 14.50
CA ILE A 266 0.53 0.24 14.02
C ILE A 266 1.82 -0.57 13.85
N ILE A 267 2.12 -1.48 14.80
CA ILE A 267 3.28 -2.36 14.70
C ILE A 267 3.14 -3.32 13.51
N SER A 268 1.98 -3.96 13.34
CA SER A 268 1.76 -4.87 12.21
C SER A 268 1.83 -4.15 10.87
N LEU A 269 1.36 -2.89 10.80
CA LEU A 269 1.49 -2.04 9.62
C LEU A 269 2.95 -1.75 9.28
N LYS A 270 3.80 -1.46 10.28
CA LYS A 270 5.25 -1.29 10.09
C LYS A 270 5.90 -2.58 9.59
N VAL A 271 5.51 -3.73 10.14
CA VAL A 271 6.01 -5.06 9.72
C VAL A 271 5.61 -5.34 8.27
N PHE A 272 4.34 -5.12 7.93
CA PHE A 272 3.82 -5.25 6.57
C PHE A 272 4.59 -4.36 5.60
N TYR A 273 4.81 -3.09 5.94
CA TYR A 273 5.58 -2.16 5.13
C TYR A 273 7.01 -2.65 4.88
N LYS A 274 7.69 -3.15 5.93
CA LYS A 274 9.07 -3.63 5.84
C LYS A 274 9.19 -4.96 5.06
N LYS A 275 8.30 -5.93 5.28
CA LYS A 275 8.40 -7.27 4.68
C LYS A 275 7.80 -7.37 3.28
N SER A 276 6.72 -6.64 3.03
CA SER A 276 6.00 -6.74 1.75
C SER A 276 6.57 -5.83 0.68
N ILE A 277 7.25 -4.74 1.05
CA ILE A 277 7.59 -3.66 0.10
C ILE A 277 9.06 -3.24 0.08
N ASN A 278 9.90 -3.69 1.02
CA ASN A 278 11.33 -3.37 1.05
C ASN A 278 12.24 -4.47 0.47
N PHE A 279 11.69 -5.44 -0.27
CA PHE A 279 12.51 -6.40 -0.99
C PHE A 279 12.66 -5.96 -2.45
N THR A 280 13.85 -5.46 -2.75
CA THR A 280 14.47 -5.51 -4.07
C THR A 280 14.53 -6.98 -4.51
N ASP A 281 13.53 -7.43 -5.27
CA ASP A 281 13.59 -8.67 -6.03
C ASP A 281 14.57 -8.47 -7.21
N TYR A 282 15.87 -8.53 -6.91
CA TYR A 282 16.93 -8.74 -7.91
C TYR A 282 17.48 -10.18 -7.87
N LYS A 283 16.80 -11.11 -7.18
CA LYS A 283 17.31 -12.47 -6.96
C LYS A 283 16.57 -13.59 -7.69
N LYS A 284 15.92 -13.28 -8.82
CA LYS A 284 15.33 -14.31 -9.72
C LYS A 284 15.43 -13.95 -11.21
N PHE A 285 16.54 -13.36 -11.62
CA PHE A 285 17.03 -13.50 -13.00
C PHE A 285 18.36 -14.24 -12.93
N ASP A 286 18.28 -15.53 -12.60
CA ASP A 286 19.32 -16.48 -12.95
C ASP A 286 18.78 -17.29 -14.14
N PHE A 287 19.50 -17.17 -15.25
CA PHE A 287 19.39 -17.83 -16.56
C PHE A 287 18.38 -17.26 -17.57
#